data_AF-A0A822IVT0-F1
#
_entry.id   AF-A0A822IVT0-F1
#
_cell.length_a   1.000
_cell.length_b   1.000
_cell.length_c   1.000
_cell.angle_alpha   90.00
_cell.angle_beta   90.00
_cell.angle_gamma   90.00
#
_symmetry.space_group_name_H-M   'P 1'
#
loop_
_entity.id
_entity.type
_entity.pdbx_description
1 polymer ?
#
loop_
_entity_poly.entity_id
_entity_poly.type
_entity_poly.pdbx_seq_one_letter_code
_entity_poly.pdbx_strand_id
1 'polypeptide(L)'
;MNEKKITHVTGTFLIQADAAFLNGAGLGEGEDRNVTIPKTFRDGKNEVPYVSAQAWKRWLRNTLAEETKWLTSESKAIGWNPKGNVNKIAAELNPVDFTEDDIFGYMRAEAGQGRRTTGEEEEFEEEVGGRTKSVMRASPFMASILVSLRSAGWRGQDEGFVHLTKYDPQALAEAEVERFLSVVAEKKQDKKKSVWERLKEFDNDFASKVKLHADKSELDDLRNLLSAKAKEKDKEVNVNFIENPCSPLPYTTRFYNTHLQGIFSLNYSRLGVYWNLGDRIELEETKAKKLLQEGKVTEVTNEEPYKTLSDNGKIGKIYKIAEKVKPTPKDRASALLKALAVLRGGAKQAQFGTDVSPKVLILAGLTCGNPIFNHLFKDDQEGPILKIETLKEIIRDYADRIVTPVLLGIRSGYLKNESEIKALNETRVSIGEGENKREVEILVTTPVEAAQNIKQYLP
;
A
#
# COMPACT_ATOMS: atom_id res chain seq x y z
N MET A 1 5.09 -37.92 -21.26
CA MET A 1 5.06 -36.44 -21.09
C MET A 1 5.09 -36.16 -19.59
N ASN A 2 6.03 -35.35 -19.09
CA ASN A 2 5.95 -34.89 -17.70
C ASN A 2 4.65 -34.09 -17.52
N GLU A 3 3.83 -34.49 -16.56
CA GLU A 3 2.62 -33.77 -16.18
C GLU A 3 3.01 -32.34 -15.78
N LYS A 4 2.43 -31.34 -16.45
CA LYS A 4 2.78 -29.93 -16.24
C LYS A 4 2.23 -29.50 -14.87
N LYS A 5 3.12 -29.39 -13.88
CA LYS A 5 2.76 -28.96 -12.52
C LYS A 5 2.54 -27.45 -12.45
N ILE A 6 1.52 -27.03 -11.70
CA ILE A 6 1.30 -25.62 -11.37
C ILE A 6 2.52 -25.07 -10.63
N THR A 7 3.06 -23.96 -11.12
CA THR A 7 4.08 -23.19 -10.43
C THR A 7 3.55 -21.85 -9.94
N HIS A 8 2.56 -21.28 -10.63
CA HIS A 8 1.96 -19.99 -10.30
C HIS A 8 0.44 -20.03 -10.39
N VAL A 9 -0.24 -19.21 -9.58
CA VAL A 9 -1.64 -18.84 -9.80
C VAL A 9 -1.66 -17.36 -10.15
N THR A 10 -2.08 -17.06 -11.37
CA THR A 10 -2.09 -15.69 -11.89
C THR A 10 -3.52 -15.23 -12.09
N GLY A 11 -3.80 -13.97 -11.81
CA GLY A 11 -5.14 -13.43 -11.97
C GLY A 11 -5.21 -11.92 -12.12
N THR A 12 -6.39 -11.44 -12.48
CA THR A 12 -6.78 -10.04 -12.41
C THR A 12 -8.13 -9.91 -11.73
N PHE A 13 -8.39 -8.75 -11.13
CA PHE A 13 -9.67 -8.45 -10.53
C PHE A 13 -10.05 -7.00 -10.77
N LEU A 14 -11.35 -6.74 -10.69
CA LEU A 14 -11.91 -5.40 -10.85
C LEU A 14 -12.74 -5.07 -9.61
N ILE A 15 -12.47 -3.92 -8.99
CA ILE A 15 -13.27 -3.38 -7.89
C ILE A 15 -14.05 -2.15 -8.38
N GLN A 16 -15.22 -1.94 -7.79
CA GLN A 16 -16.04 -0.76 -7.99
C GLN A 16 -15.70 0.26 -6.91
N ALA A 17 -15.34 1.48 -7.30
CA ALA A 17 -14.95 2.52 -6.39
C ALA A 17 -15.83 3.76 -6.64
N ASP A 18 -17.04 3.72 -6.09
CA ASP A 18 -18.02 4.79 -6.19
C ASP A 18 -17.84 5.75 -5.01
N ALA A 19 -17.68 7.04 -5.32
CA ALA A 19 -17.40 8.07 -4.31
C ALA A 19 -16.30 7.65 -3.32
N ALA A 20 -15.17 7.17 -3.82
CA ALA A 20 -14.17 6.46 -3.04
C ALA A 20 -12.91 7.28 -2.73
N PHE A 21 -12.35 7.03 -1.55
CA PHE A 21 -11.03 7.51 -1.15
C PHE A 21 -10.20 6.37 -0.56
N LEU A 22 -9.50 5.59 -1.39
CA LEU A 22 -8.84 4.39 -0.88
C LEU A 22 -7.40 4.60 -0.42
N ASN A 23 -6.72 5.67 -0.87
CA ASN A 23 -5.37 6.03 -0.43
C ASN A 23 -5.07 7.51 -0.72
N GLY A 24 -4.69 8.26 0.33
CA GLY A 24 -4.34 9.67 0.20
C GLY A 24 -2.93 9.90 -0.31
N ALA A 25 -2.73 10.97 -1.06
CA ALA A 25 -1.41 11.58 -1.22
C ALA A 25 -0.99 12.17 0.13
N GLY A 26 0.29 12.03 0.49
CA GLY A 26 0.81 12.75 1.65
C GLY A 26 0.85 14.24 1.32
N LEU A 27 0.65 15.09 2.32
CA LEU A 27 0.80 16.52 2.15
C LEU A 27 2.30 16.85 2.04
N GLY A 28 2.73 17.35 0.87
CA GLY A 28 4.07 17.86 0.67
C GLY A 28 4.33 19.14 1.49
N GLU A 29 5.61 19.54 1.63
CA GLU A 29 5.93 20.85 2.19
C GLU A 29 5.32 21.96 1.30
N GLY A 30 4.41 22.76 1.86
CA GLY A 30 3.73 23.85 1.15
C GLY A 30 2.36 23.49 0.54
N GLU A 31 1.88 22.25 0.68
CA GLU A 31 0.52 21.89 0.26
C GLU A 31 -0.55 22.37 1.26
N ASP A 32 -1.71 22.75 0.73
CA ASP A 32 -2.85 23.19 1.55
C ASP A 32 -3.32 22.04 2.45
N ARG A 33 -3.12 22.20 3.76
CA ARG A 33 -3.47 21.21 4.78
C ARG A 33 -4.97 20.98 4.90
N ASN A 34 -5.78 21.89 4.35
CA ASN A 34 -7.23 21.80 4.34
C ASN A 34 -7.77 21.01 3.15
N VAL A 35 -6.91 20.61 2.20
CA VAL A 35 -7.31 19.81 1.04
C VAL A 35 -6.69 18.42 1.12
N THR A 36 -7.53 17.40 1.13
CA THR A 36 -7.07 16.00 1.08
C THR A 36 -7.38 15.40 -0.29
N ILE A 37 -6.34 14.95 -0.98
CA ILE A 37 -6.44 14.40 -2.34
C ILE A 37 -6.04 12.93 -2.39
N PRO A 38 -6.70 12.12 -3.25
CA PRO A 38 -6.31 10.74 -3.48
C PRO A 38 -5.01 10.68 -4.27
N LYS A 39 -4.27 9.57 -4.17
CA LYS A 39 -3.08 9.38 -5.01
C LYS A 39 -3.46 9.24 -6.48
N THR A 40 -2.76 9.97 -7.33
CA THR A 40 -2.85 9.88 -8.79
C THR A 40 -1.45 9.63 -9.39
N PHE A 41 -1.41 9.09 -10.60
CA PHE A 41 -0.21 9.12 -11.45
C PHE A 41 -0.58 9.57 -12.86
N ARG A 42 0.43 9.95 -13.64
CA ARG A 42 0.25 10.39 -15.01
C ARG A 42 0.15 9.20 -15.97
N ASP A 43 -0.97 9.07 -16.65
CA ASP A 43 -1.21 8.11 -17.73
C ASP A 43 -1.47 8.86 -19.04
N GLY A 44 -0.44 8.88 -19.90
CA GLY A 44 -0.42 9.71 -21.10
C GLY A 44 -0.60 11.20 -20.78
N LYS A 45 -1.71 11.78 -21.26
CA LYS A 45 -2.07 13.19 -21.03
C LYS A 45 -2.89 13.41 -19.76
N ASN A 46 -3.39 12.34 -19.14
CA ASN A 46 -4.33 12.43 -18.04
C ASN A 46 -3.67 12.06 -16.70
N GLU A 47 -4.28 12.51 -15.61
CA GLU A 47 -4.00 11.99 -14.28
C GLU A 47 -5.09 10.99 -13.88
N VAL A 48 -4.67 9.81 -13.44
CA VAL A 48 -5.58 8.73 -13.06
C VAL A 48 -5.37 8.33 -11.60
N PRO A 49 -6.44 8.05 -10.84
CA PRO A 49 -6.31 7.62 -9.46
C PRO A 49 -5.80 6.18 -9.43
N TYR A 50 -4.99 5.88 -8.42
CA TYR A 50 -4.47 4.53 -8.22
C TYR A 50 -4.32 4.18 -6.75
N VAL A 51 -4.43 2.89 -6.45
CA VAL A 51 -4.07 2.33 -5.15
C VAL A 51 -2.70 1.65 -5.25
N SER A 52 -1.78 2.02 -4.37
CA SER A 52 -0.45 1.40 -4.38
C SER A 52 -0.52 -0.09 -4.06
N ALA A 53 0.37 -0.89 -4.68
CA ALA A 53 0.45 -2.33 -4.42
C ALA A 53 0.65 -2.64 -2.93
N GLN A 54 1.42 -1.79 -2.23
CA GLN A 54 1.63 -1.93 -0.78
C GLN A 54 0.35 -1.71 0.03
N ALA A 55 -0.49 -0.74 -0.36
CA ALA A 55 -1.72 -0.44 0.37
C ALA A 55 -2.71 -1.61 0.29
N TRP A 56 -3.00 -2.13 -0.90
CA TRP A 56 -3.96 -3.22 -1.02
C TRP A 56 -3.39 -4.59 -0.62
N LYS A 57 -2.08 -4.82 -0.70
CA LYS A 57 -1.47 -6.00 -0.06
C LYS A 57 -1.65 -5.98 1.46
N ARG A 58 -1.59 -4.80 2.10
CA ARG A 58 -1.90 -4.68 3.53
C ARG A 58 -3.36 -5.01 3.82
N TRP A 59 -4.29 -4.54 3.00
CA TRP A 59 -5.71 -4.90 3.09
C TRP A 59 -5.91 -6.41 2.98
N LEU A 60 -5.26 -7.04 2.00
CA LEU A 60 -5.33 -8.48 1.80
C LEU A 60 -4.73 -9.26 2.97
N ARG A 61 -3.60 -8.80 3.53
CA ARG A 61 -3.00 -9.38 4.73
C ARG A 61 -3.97 -9.34 5.92
N ASN A 62 -4.57 -8.18 6.18
CA ASN A 62 -5.52 -8.02 7.28
C ASN A 62 -6.78 -8.87 7.06
N THR A 63 -7.33 -8.86 5.84
CA THR A 63 -8.49 -9.69 5.48
C THR A 63 -8.16 -11.17 5.68
N LEU A 64 -6.99 -11.63 5.24
CA LEU A 64 -6.53 -13.00 5.44
C LEU A 64 -6.49 -13.36 6.93
N ALA A 65 -5.89 -12.51 7.76
CA ALA A 65 -5.81 -12.73 9.20
C ALA A 65 -7.20 -12.77 9.86
N GLU A 66 -8.10 -11.87 9.45
CA GLU A 66 -9.48 -11.84 9.93
C GLU A 66 -10.28 -13.08 9.55
N GLU A 67 -10.17 -13.54 8.29
CA GLU A 67 -10.92 -14.69 7.77
C GLU A 67 -10.39 -16.03 8.30
N THR A 68 -9.09 -16.13 8.56
CA THR A 68 -8.45 -17.39 8.99
C THR A 68 -8.19 -17.49 10.48
N LYS A 69 -8.14 -16.35 11.18
CA LYS A 69 -7.65 -16.24 12.56
C LYS A 69 -6.23 -16.79 12.76
N TRP A 70 -5.42 -16.84 11.70
CA TRP A 70 -4.02 -17.22 11.79
C TRP A 70 -3.20 -16.16 12.52
N LEU A 71 -2.08 -16.58 13.11
CA LEU A 71 -1.16 -15.68 13.80
C LEU A 71 -0.57 -14.65 12.82
N THR A 72 -0.49 -13.41 13.27
CA THR A 72 0.04 -12.27 12.51
C THR A 72 1.47 -11.93 12.93
N SER A 73 2.32 -11.61 11.96
CA SER A 73 3.73 -11.24 12.15
C SER A 73 3.81 -9.73 12.36
N GLU A 74 3.54 -9.30 13.60
CA GLU A 74 3.53 -7.89 13.93
C GLU A 74 4.93 -7.27 13.80
N SER A 75 5.00 -6.14 13.09
CA SER A 75 6.25 -5.39 12.95
C SER A 75 6.58 -4.67 14.25
N LYS A 76 7.78 -4.91 14.77
CA LYS A 76 8.29 -4.31 16.00
C LYS A 76 9.44 -3.35 15.69
N ALA A 77 9.52 -2.26 16.45
CA ALA A 77 10.69 -1.40 16.44
C ALA A 77 11.88 -2.17 17.03
N ILE A 78 12.98 -2.22 16.29
CA ILE A 78 14.22 -2.91 16.69
C ILE A 78 15.41 -1.96 16.74
N GLY A 79 15.19 -0.67 16.44
CA GLY A 79 16.22 0.35 16.47
C GLY A 79 15.63 1.75 16.49
N TRP A 80 16.36 2.64 17.15
CA TRP A 80 16.04 4.06 17.29
C TRP A 80 17.25 4.90 16.88
N ASN A 81 17.02 6.11 16.39
CA ASN A 81 18.07 7.10 16.15
C ASN A 81 18.40 7.88 17.43
N PRO A 82 19.46 8.71 17.47
CA PRO A 82 19.83 9.48 18.67
C PRO A 82 18.74 10.45 19.16
N LYS A 83 17.79 10.83 18.29
CA LYS A 83 16.64 11.67 18.64
C LYS A 83 15.45 10.87 19.22
N GLY A 84 15.61 9.57 19.44
CA GLY A 84 14.57 8.68 19.97
C GLY A 84 13.52 8.22 18.95
N ASN A 85 13.69 8.53 17.66
CA ASN A 85 12.75 8.09 16.62
C ASN A 85 13.12 6.68 16.13
N VAL A 86 12.11 5.83 15.91
CA VAL A 86 12.31 4.49 15.33
C VAL A 86 12.97 4.62 13.96
N ASN A 87 14.11 3.95 13.77
CA ASN A 87 14.83 3.92 12.49
C ASN A 87 14.91 2.51 11.87
N LYS A 88 14.60 1.46 12.64
CA LYS A 88 14.60 0.07 12.17
C LYS A 88 13.39 -0.68 12.68
N ILE A 89 12.77 -1.46 11.79
CA ILE A 89 11.64 -2.33 12.09
C ILE A 89 11.94 -3.75 11.58
N ALA A 90 11.40 -4.75 12.27
CA ALA A 90 11.41 -6.13 11.80
C ALA A 90 10.10 -6.84 12.16
N ALA A 91 9.68 -7.74 11.28
CA ALA A 91 8.61 -8.70 11.55
C ALA A 91 9.15 -9.88 12.41
N GLU A 92 8.34 -10.91 12.65
CA GLU A 92 8.76 -12.08 13.42
C GLU A 92 9.78 -12.96 12.68
N LEU A 93 9.83 -12.87 11.35
CA LEU A 93 10.76 -13.62 10.47
C LEU A 93 10.65 -15.13 10.73
N ASN A 94 9.42 -15.63 10.88
CA ASN A 94 9.14 -17.04 11.18
C ASN A 94 7.95 -17.53 10.33
N PRO A 95 8.20 -17.88 9.06
CA PRO A 95 7.15 -18.21 8.10
C PRO A 95 6.47 -19.57 8.33
N VAL A 96 6.97 -20.35 9.30
CA VAL A 96 6.34 -21.60 9.73
C VAL A 96 5.14 -21.31 10.63
N ASP A 97 5.33 -20.49 11.66
CA ASP A 97 4.28 -20.14 12.62
C ASP A 97 3.43 -18.95 12.14
N PHE A 98 4.01 -18.01 11.37
CA PHE A 98 3.33 -16.85 10.80
C PHE A 98 3.21 -16.98 9.28
N THR A 99 2.04 -17.39 8.80
CA THR A 99 1.81 -17.66 7.37
C THR A 99 1.99 -16.44 6.47
N GLU A 100 1.78 -15.23 7.00
CA GLU A 100 1.94 -14.01 6.22
C GLU A 100 3.40 -13.69 5.86
N ASP A 101 4.35 -14.11 6.70
CA ASP A 101 5.79 -14.03 6.39
C ASP A 101 6.13 -14.91 5.19
N ASP A 102 5.46 -16.07 5.06
CA ASP A 102 5.63 -16.95 3.92
C ASP A 102 5.03 -16.35 2.63
N ILE A 103 3.81 -15.83 2.71
CA ILE A 103 3.01 -15.37 1.56
C ILE A 103 3.45 -13.99 1.05
N PHE A 104 3.71 -13.05 1.96
CA PHE A 104 4.02 -11.66 1.63
C PHE A 104 5.50 -11.31 1.75
N GLY A 105 6.32 -12.26 2.21
CA GLY A 105 7.75 -12.05 2.42
C GLY A 105 8.07 -11.13 3.59
N TYR A 106 9.35 -11.01 3.87
CA TYR A 106 9.89 -10.21 4.97
C TYR A 106 11.33 -9.82 4.69
N MET A 107 11.84 -8.87 5.46
CA MET A 107 13.23 -8.45 5.43
C MET A 107 13.62 -7.97 6.83
N ARG A 108 14.83 -8.31 7.27
CA ARG A 108 15.46 -7.70 8.43
C ARG A 108 16.51 -6.70 7.95
N ALA A 109 16.36 -5.44 8.35
CA ALA A 109 17.37 -4.42 8.06
C ALA A 109 18.55 -4.58 9.03
N GLU A 110 19.71 -5.01 8.53
CA GLU A 110 20.95 -5.10 9.32
C GLU A 110 21.77 -3.81 9.21
N ALA A 111 22.63 -3.55 10.21
CA ALA A 111 23.55 -2.41 10.18
C ALA A 111 24.50 -2.51 8.97
N GLY A 112 24.86 -1.37 8.37
CA GLY A 112 25.70 -1.32 7.16
C GLY A 112 24.97 -1.46 5.82
N GLN A 113 23.66 -1.76 5.81
CA GLN A 113 22.85 -1.82 4.58
C GLN A 113 21.97 -0.58 4.44
N GLY A 114 22.52 0.47 3.83
CA GLY A 114 21.82 1.73 3.54
C GLY A 114 22.66 2.64 2.65
N ARG A 115 22.02 3.57 1.94
CA ARG A 115 22.71 4.56 1.09
C ARG A 115 23.66 5.36 1.98
N ARG A 116 24.97 5.33 1.71
CA ARG A 116 25.93 6.28 2.28
C ARG A 116 25.44 7.68 1.93
N THR A 117 24.82 8.36 2.90
CA THR A 117 24.69 9.81 2.81
C THR A 117 26.09 10.33 3.02
N THR A 118 26.69 10.90 1.98
CA THR A 118 27.89 11.72 2.10
C THR A 118 27.56 12.90 3.01
N GLY A 119 27.91 12.74 4.28
CA GLY A 119 27.82 13.74 5.33
C GLY A 119 28.78 13.27 6.40
N GLU A 120 29.86 14.04 6.55
CA GLU A 120 30.99 13.78 7.43
C GLU A 120 30.55 13.48 8.86
N GLU A 121 30.89 12.30 9.34
CA GLU A 121 31.21 11.92 10.73
C GLU A 121 31.54 10.43 10.69
N GLU A 122 32.80 10.13 10.36
CA GLU A 122 33.37 8.77 10.46
C GLU A 122 33.60 8.45 11.95
N GLU A 123 32.63 7.80 12.58
CA GLU A 123 32.96 6.92 13.71
C GLU A 123 33.40 5.56 13.15
N PHE A 124 34.66 5.23 13.41
CA PHE A 124 35.29 3.95 13.14
C PHE A 124 34.51 2.82 13.82
N GLU A 125 33.64 2.13 13.10
CA GLU A 125 33.27 0.75 13.43
C GLU A 125 34.23 -0.18 12.67
N GLU A 126 35.02 -0.95 13.42
CA GLU A 126 35.90 -2.00 12.88
C GLU A 126 35.14 -2.88 11.88
N GLU A 127 35.67 -3.00 10.67
CA GLU A 127 35.29 -4.07 9.73
C GLU A 127 35.62 -5.42 10.37
N VAL A 128 34.67 -5.99 11.11
CA VAL A 128 34.69 -7.40 11.46
C VAL A 128 34.45 -8.15 10.15
N GLY A 129 35.55 -8.62 9.55
CA GLY A 129 35.59 -9.39 8.31
C GLY A 129 34.73 -10.66 8.37
N GLY A 130 33.46 -10.52 7.99
CA GLY A 130 32.55 -11.60 7.69
C GLY A 130 31.33 -10.99 7.00
N ARG A 131 31.02 -11.39 5.76
CA ARG A 131 29.81 -10.89 5.08
C ARG A 131 28.59 -11.28 5.92
N THR A 132 27.96 -10.31 6.56
CA THR A 132 26.72 -10.51 7.33
C THR A 132 25.64 -10.96 6.36
N LYS A 133 25.09 -12.16 6.58
CA LYS A 133 24.05 -12.73 5.71
C LYS A 133 22.73 -12.01 5.94
N SER A 134 22.24 -11.34 4.91
CA SER A 134 20.94 -10.66 4.97
C SER A 134 19.79 -11.65 5.03
N VAL A 135 18.92 -11.51 6.05
CA VAL A 135 17.68 -12.29 6.16
C VAL A 135 16.58 -11.58 5.37
N MET A 136 16.27 -12.09 4.18
CA MET A 136 15.25 -11.53 3.32
C MET A 136 14.54 -12.59 2.49
N ARG A 137 13.23 -12.45 2.37
CA ARG A 137 12.37 -13.28 1.51
C ARG A 137 11.55 -12.36 0.61
N ALA A 138 11.75 -12.51 -0.70
CA ALA A 138 10.87 -11.86 -1.68
C ALA A 138 9.46 -12.43 -1.56
N SER A 139 8.46 -11.57 -1.60
CA SER A 139 7.03 -11.92 -1.53
C SER A 139 6.63 -12.92 -2.62
N PRO A 140 6.21 -14.15 -2.30
CA PRO A 140 5.63 -15.05 -3.30
C PRO A 140 4.36 -14.50 -3.94
N PHE A 141 3.59 -13.67 -3.22
CA PHE A 141 2.45 -12.95 -3.78
C PHE A 141 2.90 -11.62 -4.43
N MET A 142 2.88 -11.57 -5.76
CA MET A 142 3.15 -10.39 -6.56
C MET A 142 1.84 -9.67 -6.90
N ALA A 143 1.92 -8.34 -6.97
CA ALA A 143 0.77 -7.45 -7.01
C ALA A 143 1.10 -6.20 -7.85
N SER A 144 0.25 -5.86 -8.81
CA SER A 144 0.28 -4.55 -9.49
C SER A 144 -0.31 -3.47 -8.58
N ILE A 145 -0.20 -2.20 -8.97
CA ILE A 145 -1.09 -1.16 -8.46
C ILE A 145 -2.53 -1.42 -8.93
N LEU A 146 -3.53 -0.89 -8.21
CA LEU A 146 -4.90 -0.84 -8.73
C LEU A 146 -5.06 0.45 -9.54
N VAL A 147 -5.46 0.36 -10.81
CA VAL A 147 -5.51 1.50 -11.73
C VAL A 147 -6.92 1.72 -12.23
N SER A 148 -7.32 3.00 -12.27
CA SER A 148 -8.57 3.44 -12.88
C SER A 148 -8.70 3.00 -14.33
N LEU A 149 -9.84 2.40 -14.69
CA LEU A 149 -10.21 2.19 -16.08
C LEU A 149 -10.53 3.52 -16.78
N ARG A 150 -11.03 4.52 -16.03
CA ARG A 150 -11.31 5.87 -16.54
C ARG A 150 -10.05 6.71 -16.55
N SER A 151 -9.77 7.30 -17.70
CA SER A 151 -8.69 8.28 -17.84
C SER A 151 -9.12 9.71 -17.50
N ALA A 152 -10.43 10.03 -17.57
CA ALA A 152 -11.01 11.32 -17.23
C ALA A 152 -12.41 11.15 -16.61
N GLY A 153 -13.00 12.25 -16.10
CA GLY A 153 -14.36 12.22 -15.53
C GLY A 153 -14.52 11.42 -14.24
N TRP A 154 -13.41 10.98 -13.64
CA TRP A 154 -13.42 10.19 -12.40
C TRP A 154 -13.50 11.06 -11.14
N ARG A 155 -13.16 12.36 -11.22
CA ARG A 155 -12.90 13.20 -10.04
C ARG A 155 -14.20 13.78 -9.46
N GLY A 156 -14.41 13.56 -8.17
CA GLY A 156 -15.42 14.23 -7.35
C GLY A 156 -14.78 15.05 -6.24
N GLN A 157 -15.56 15.96 -5.64
CA GLN A 157 -15.12 16.84 -4.57
C GLN A 157 -16.25 17.03 -3.56
N ASP A 158 -15.91 16.92 -2.28
CA ASP A 158 -16.75 17.21 -1.13
C ASP A 158 -16.15 18.42 -0.39
N GLU A 159 -16.98 19.42 -0.13
CA GLU A 159 -16.60 20.66 0.56
C GLU A 159 -17.40 20.78 1.85
N GLY A 160 -16.67 20.81 2.97
CA GLY A 160 -17.22 21.00 4.29
C GLY A 160 -16.68 22.24 4.96
N PHE A 161 -17.40 22.70 5.99
CA PHE A 161 -16.96 23.78 6.85
C PHE A 161 -16.99 23.31 8.31
N VAL A 162 -15.90 23.54 9.04
CA VAL A 162 -15.89 23.39 10.49
C VAL A 162 -16.29 24.73 11.10
N HIS A 163 -17.50 24.77 11.67
CA HIS A 163 -17.98 25.96 12.36
C HIS A 163 -17.46 25.97 13.80
N LEU A 164 -16.77 27.06 14.15
CA LEU A 164 -16.22 27.28 15.47
C LEU A 164 -17.19 28.13 16.29
N THR A 165 -17.37 27.79 17.57
CA THR A 165 -18.20 28.58 18.51
C THR A 165 -17.38 29.28 19.59
N LYS A 166 -16.11 28.89 19.72
CA LYS A 166 -15.15 29.41 20.71
C LYS A 166 -13.78 29.50 20.08
N TYR A 167 -12.95 30.38 20.61
CA TYR A 167 -11.53 30.51 20.29
C TYR A 167 -10.72 30.50 21.59
N ASP A 168 -9.43 30.18 21.48
CA ASP A 168 -8.47 30.34 22.58
C ASP A 168 -7.99 31.81 22.61
N PRO A 169 -8.29 32.59 23.67
CA PRO A 169 -7.89 33.99 23.76
C PRO A 169 -6.37 34.21 23.67
N GLN A 170 -5.57 33.28 24.20
CA GLN A 170 -4.12 33.41 24.18
C GLN A 170 -3.59 33.20 22.76
N ALA A 171 -4.09 32.17 22.06
CA ALA A 171 -3.72 31.92 20.67
C ALA A 171 -4.14 33.08 19.75
N LEU A 172 -5.30 33.70 20.01
CA LEU A 172 -5.73 34.88 19.27
C LEU A 172 -4.80 36.07 19.54
N ALA A 173 -4.45 36.33 20.80
CA ALA A 173 -3.52 37.40 21.16
C ALA A 173 -2.15 37.22 20.49
N GLU A 174 -1.60 35.99 20.49
CA GLU A 174 -0.34 35.68 19.79
C GLU A 174 -0.45 35.93 18.28
N ALA A 175 -1.58 35.58 17.66
CA ALA A 175 -1.83 35.84 16.25
C ALA A 175 -1.90 37.34 15.92
N GLU A 176 -2.51 38.16 16.78
CA GLU A 176 -2.55 39.63 16.58
C GLU A 176 -1.14 40.25 16.68
N VAL A 177 -0.30 39.74 17.59
CA VAL A 177 1.10 40.17 17.68
C VAL A 177 1.89 39.72 16.44
N GLU A 178 1.67 38.51 15.94
CA GLU A 178 2.30 38.04 14.71
C GLU A 178 1.91 38.92 13.50
N ARG A 179 0.64 39.34 13.42
CA ARG A 179 0.16 40.28 12.39
C ARG A 179 0.82 41.64 12.51
N PHE A 180 0.93 42.18 13.72
CA PHE A 180 1.69 43.41 13.98
C PHE A 180 3.15 43.27 13.52
N LEU A 181 3.85 42.20 13.91
CA LEU A 181 5.24 41.98 13.52
C LEU A 181 5.38 41.82 12.00
N SER A 182 4.45 41.15 11.33
CA SER A 182 4.49 40.98 9.86
C SER A 182 4.40 42.29 9.08
N VAL A 183 3.86 43.33 9.72
CA VAL A 183 3.62 44.63 9.13
C VAL A 183 4.72 45.63 9.50
N VAL A 184 5.18 45.62 10.76
CA VAL A 184 6.05 46.66 11.33
C VAL A 184 7.52 46.21 11.47
N ALA A 185 7.81 44.90 11.41
CA ALA A 185 9.19 44.43 11.55
C ALA A 185 10.04 44.76 10.32
N GLU A 186 11.10 45.54 10.52
CA GLU A 186 12.07 45.90 9.47
C GLU A 186 13.01 44.74 9.12
N LYS A 187 13.18 43.78 10.04
CA LYS A 187 14.08 42.63 9.91
C LYS A 187 13.32 41.32 9.76
N LYS A 188 13.93 40.39 9.03
CA LYS A 188 13.45 39.01 8.90
C LYS A 188 13.37 38.35 10.28
N GLN A 189 12.15 37.97 10.66
CA GLN A 189 11.85 37.43 11.98
C GLN A 189 12.39 36.00 12.16
N ASP A 190 13.05 35.74 13.29
CA ASP A 190 13.53 34.41 13.67
C ASP A 190 12.41 33.58 14.28
N LYS A 191 11.76 32.75 13.45
CA LYS A 191 10.63 31.89 13.86
C LYS A 191 10.99 30.80 14.86
N LYS A 192 12.27 30.62 15.24
CA LYS A 192 12.66 29.72 16.34
C LYS A 192 12.39 30.33 17.71
N LYS A 193 12.24 31.66 17.80
CA LYS A 193 11.93 32.40 19.04
C LYS A 193 10.42 32.57 19.19
N SER A 194 9.96 32.65 20.44
CA SER A 194 8.55 32.92 20.72
C SER A 194 8.12 34.29 20.15
N VAL A 195 6.83 34.47 19.88
CA VAL A 195 6.29 35.76 19.42
C VAL A 195 6.58 36.87 20.44
N TRP A 196 6.52 36.54 21.73
CA TRP A 196 6.79 37.46 22.84
C TRP A 196 8.26 37.88 22.93
N GLU A 197 9.20 36.99 22.63
CA GLU A 197 10.63 37.34 22.56
C GLU A 197 10.96 38.19 21.34
N ARG A 198 10.31 37.91 20.20
CA ARG A 198 10.45 38.72 19.00
C ARG A 198 9.92 40.13 19.20
N LEU A 199 8.82 40.28 19.93
CA LEU A 199 8.23 41.58 20.24
C LEU A 199 9.16 42.52 21.04
N LYS A 200 10.11 41.95 21.80
CA LYS A 200 11.12 42.73 22.56
C LYS A 200 12.09 43.52 21.68
N GLU A 201 12.11 43.28 20.36
CA GLU A 201 12.82 44.13 19.40
C GLU A 201 12.38 45.60 19.46
N PHE A 202 11.12 45.85 19.83
CA PHE A 202 10.54 47.19 19.81
C PHE A 202 10.75 47.97 21.11
N ASP A 203 10.59 47.29 22.25
CA ASP A 203 10.90 47.77 23.61
C ASP A 203 10.48 46.69 24.64
N ASN A 204 11.20 46.57 25.76
CA ASN A 204 10.92 45.56 26.79
C ASN A 204 9.67 45.86 27.62
N ASP A 205 9.41 47.14 27.94
CA ASP A 205 8.23 47.56 28.68
C ASP A 205 6.96 47.38 27.83
N PHE A 206 7.03 47.79 26.56
CA PHE A 206 6.01 47.52 25.56
C PHE A 206 5.69 46.03 25.44
N ALA A 207 6.70 45.18 25.19
CA ALA A 207 6.49 43.74 25.04
C ALA A 207 5.87 43.11 26.31
N SER A 208 6.26 43.58 27.50
CA SER A 208 5.71 43.12 28.78
C SER A 208 4.26 43.54 28.97
N LYS A 209 3.90 44.78 28.60
CA LYS A 209 2.51 45.29 28.65
C LYS A 209 1.60 44.55 27.69
N VAL A 210 2.04 44.34 26.44
CA VAL A 210 1.26 43.57 25.45
C VAL A 210 1.04 42.14 25.95
N LYS A 211 2.08 41.50 26.50
CA LYS A 211 1.96 40.16 27.09
C LYS A 211 1.01 40.13 28.30
N LEU A 212 1.05 41.14 29.17
CA LEU A 212 0.14 41.25 30.32
C LEU A 212 -1.34 41.28 29.89
N HIS A 213 -1.67 42.07 28.85
CA HIS A 213 -3.03 42.11 28.31
C HIS A 213 -3.42 40.79 27.63
N ALA A 214 -2.49 40.13 26.94
CA ALA A 214 -2.71 38.79 26.40
C ALA A 214 -3.06 37.77 27.51
N ASP A 215 -2.24 37.72 28.56
CA ASP A 215 -2.41 36.79 29.69
C ASP A 215 -3.72 37.04 30.47
N LYS A 216 -4.24 38.27 30.43
CA LYS A 216 -5.55 38.65 31.00
C LYS A 216 -6.73 38.50 30.04
N SER A 217 -6.49 38.12 28.77
CA SER A 217 -7.51 38.08 27.71
C SER A 217 -8.15 39.45 27.38
N GLU A 218 -7.42 40.54 27.62
CA GLU A 218 -7.82 41.94 27.35
C GLU A 218 -7.42 42.32 25.89
N LEU A 219 -8.11 41.74 24.91
CA LEU A 219 -7.74 41.86 23.48
C LEU A 219 -7.83 43.29 22.92
N ASP A 220 -8.80 44.08 23.37
CA ASP A 220 -8.96 45.46 22.87
C ASP A 220 -7.80 46.35 23.33
N ASP A 221 -7.38 46.21 24.59
CA ASP A 221 -6.23 46.93 25.12
C ASP A 221 -4.93 46.50 24.42
N LEU A 222 -4.77 45.20 24.16
CA LEU A 222 -3.67 44.66 23.38
C LEU A 222 -3.63 45.28 21.96
N ARG A 223 -4.76 45.27 21.24
CA ARG A 223 -4.89 45.84 19.88
C ARG A 223 -4.60 47.33 19.85
N ASN A 224 -5.08 48.07 20.85
CA ASN A 224 -4.82 49.50 21.01
C ASN A 224 -3.32 49.79 21.19
N LEU A 225 -2.63 49.01 22.03
CA LEU A 225 -1.17 49.14 22.21
C LEU A 225 -0.41 48.84 20.93
N LEU A 226 -0.74 47.75 20.23
CA LEU A 226 -0.11 47.39 18.96
C LEU A 226 -0.33 48.45 17.88
N SER A 227 -1.55 48.98 17.76
CA SER A 227 -1.88 50.06 16.82
C SER A 227 -1.18 51.38 17.13
N ALA A 228 -1.10 51.75 18.41
CA ALA A 228 -0.37 52.94 18.83
C ALA A 228 1.12 52.81 18.46
N LYS A 229 1.72 51.64 18.70
CA LYS A 229 3.12 51.37 18.35
C LYS A 229 3.35 51.36 16.83
N ALA A 230 2.40 50.85 16.05
CA ALA A 230 2.49 50.88 14.59
C ALA A 230 2.50 52.32 14.05
N LYS A 231 1.63 53.19 14.58
CA LYS A 231 1.54 54.61 14.19
C LYS A 231 2.78 55.43 14.54
N GLU A 232 3.51 55.08 15.60
CA GLU A 232 4.80 55.70 15.94
C GLU A 232 5.88 55.42 14.89
N LYS A 233 5.81 54.24 14.26
CA LYS A 233 6.81 53.75 13.29
C LYS A 233 6.51 54.19 11.86
N ASP A 234 5.24 54.34 11.46
CA ASP A 234 4.87 54.85 10.13
C ASP A 234 3.42 55.41 10.11
N LYS A 235 3.17 56.51 9.39
CA LYS A 235 1.91 57.27 9.49
C LYS A 235 0.71 56.66 8.75
N GLU A 236 0.93 55.67 7.88
CA GLU A 236 -0.13 55.08 7.03
C GLU A 236 -0.33 53.56 7.23
N VAL A 237 0.37 52.95 8.18
CA VAL A 237 0.37 51.48 8.35
C VAL A 237 -0.74 51.03 9.30
N ASN A 238 -1.82 50.47 8.73
CA ASN A 238 -2.90 49.83 9.48
C ASN A 238 -2.62 48.34 9.69
N VAL A 239 -2.54 47.92 10.95
CA VAL A 239 -2.53 46.49 11.31
C VAL A 239 -3.96 45.98 11.22
N ASN A 240 -4.27 45.21 10.17
CA ASN A 240 -5.58 44.56 10.03
C ASN A 240 -5.68 43.43 11.05
N PHE A 241 -6.32 43.65 12.20
CA PHE A 241 -6.56 42.62 13.21
C PHE A 241 -7.63 41.60 12.77
N ILE A 242 -7.74 40.49 13.50
CA ILE A 242 -8.69 39.42 13.18
C ILE A 242 -10.10 39.83 13.60
N GLU A 243 -10.96 40.09 12.61
CA GLU A 243 -12.36 40.50 12.83
C GLU A 243 -13.26 39.35 13.29
N ASN A 244 -13.11 38.16 12.68
CA ASN A 244 -13.89 36.97 13.03
C ASN A 244 -12.96 35.83 13.47
N PRO A 245 -12.70 35.69 14.78
CA PRO A 245 -11.84 34.63 15.32
C PRO A 245 -12.45 33.23 15.22
N CYS A 246 -13.74 33.14 14.92
CA CYS A 246 -14.47 31.89 14.70
C CYS A 246 -14.91 31.74 13.23
N SER A 247 -14.14 32.30 12.29
CA SER A 247 -14.41 32.10 10.87
C SER A 247 -14.41 30.59 10.54
N PRO A 248 -15.38 30.09 9.75
CA PRO A 248 -15.45 28.67 9.44
C PRO A 248 -14.18 28.22 8.72
N LEU A 249 -13.59 27.11 9.17
CA LEU A 249 -12.43 26.52 8.50
C LEU A 249 -12.95 25.63 7.35
N PRO A 250 -12.70 25.98 6.07
CA PRO A 250 -13.06 25.10 4.97
C PRO A 250 -12.18 23.85 4.99
N TYR A 251 -12.77 22.70 4.66
CA TYR A 251 -12.05 21.46 4.42
C TYR A 251 -12.59 20.79 3.17
N THR A 252 -11.69 20.38 2.28
CA THR A 252 -12.05 19.76 1.01
C THR A 252 -11.49 18.35 0.95
N THR A 253 -12.34 17.38 0.64
CA THR A 253 -11.90 16.03 0.26
C THR A 253 -12.23 15.77 -1.19
N ARG A 254 -11.21 15.48 -2.00
CA ARG A 254 -11.40 14.94 -3.34
C ARG A 254 -11.55 13.43 -3.25
N PHE A 255 -12.42 12.86 -4.07
CA PHE A 255 -12.64 11.41 -4.16
C PHE A 255 -12.77 11.02 -5.63
N TYR A 256 -12.82 9.71 -5.91
CA TYR A 256 -12.97 9.21 -7.27
C TYR A 256 -14.19 8.31 -7.45
N ASN A 257 -14.76 8.35 -8.64
CA ASN A 257 -15.81 7.46 -9.11
C ASN A 257 -15.31 6.71 -10.36
N THR A 258 -14.86 5.48 -10.17
CA THR A 258 -14.24 4.66 -11.22
C THR A 258 -14.23 3.18 -10.86
N HIS A 259 -13.78 2.34 -11.79
CA HIS A 259 -13.43 0.95 -11.54
C HIS A 259 -11.91 0.81 -11.51
N LEU A 260 -11.37 0.07 -10.54
CA LEU A 260 -9.93 -0.12 -10.40
C LEU A 260 -9.54 -1.56 -10.72
N GLN A 261 -8.68 -1.76 -11.72
CA GLN A 261 -8.16 -3.08 -12.08
C GLN A 261 -6.85 -3.36 -11.33
N GLY A 262 -6.76 -4.54 -10.71
CA GLY A 262 -5.52 -5.08 -10.16
C GLY A 262 -5.13 -6.39 -10.85
N ILE A 263 -3.83 -6.66 -10.92
CA ILE A 263 -3.25 -7.92 -11.41
C ILE A 263 -2.40 -8.51 -10.29
N PHE A 264 -2.45 -9.83 -10.13
CA PHE A 264 -1.64 -10.54 -9.16
C PHE A 264 -1.06 -11.83 -9.75
N SER A 265 0.02 -12.29 -9.13
CA SER A 265 0.56 -13.61 -9.40
C SER A 265 1.14 -14.18 -8.11
N LEU A 266 0.61 -15.32 -7.69
CA LEU A 266 1.10 -16.09 -6.57
C LEU A 266 2.08 -17.15 -7.07
N ASN A 267 3.34 -17.04 -6.69
CA ASN A 267 4.32 -18.09 -6.92
C ASN A 267 4.08 -19.27 -5.95
N TYR A 268 3.17 -20.16 -6.35
CA TYR A 268 2.73 -21.31 -5.55
C TYR A 268 3.89 -22.23 -5.17
N SER A 269 4.85 -22.45 -6.09
CA SER A 269 6.00 -23.35 -5.84
C SER A 269 6.98 -22.82 -4.79
N ARG A 270 6.89 -21.52 -4.45
CA ARG A 270 7.71 -20.91 -3.39
C ARG A 270 7.03 -20.95 -2.02
N LEU A 271 5.72 -21.20 -1.93
CA LEU A 271 5.03 -21.29 -0.64
C LEU A 271 5.57 -22.44 0.20
N GLY A 272 5.98 -22.14 1.43
CA GLY A 272 6.58 -23.10 2.34
C GLY A 272 7.96 -23.60 1.92
N VAL A 273 8.63 -22.97 0.95
CA VAL A 273 9.98 -23.34 0.50
C VAL A 273 10.92 -22.16 0.74
N TYR A 274 12.09 -22.38 1.32
CA TYR A 274 13.02 -21.33 1.73
C TYR A 274 14.43 -21.57 1.22
N TRP A 275 15.01 -20.55 0.62
CA TRP A 275 16.31 -20.61 -0.03
C TRP A 275 17.36 -19.90 0.83
N ASN A 276 18.31 -20.66 1.36
CA ASN A 276 19.49 -20.11 2.01
C ASN A 276 20.67 -20.23 1.05
N LEU A 277 20.76 -19.29 0.11
CA LEU A 277 21.75 -19.28 -0.97
C LEU A 277 22.67 -18.06 -0.85
N GLY A 278 23.99 -18.27 -0.88
CA GLY A 278 24.97 -17.19 -0.84
C GLY A 278 24.82 -16.27 0.38
N ASP A 279 24.79 -14.96 0.11
CA ASP A 279 24.72 -13.90 1.13
C ASP A 279 23.26 -13.49 1.45
N ARG A 280 22.27 -14.12 0.81
CA ARG A 280 20.84 -13.89 1.02
C ARG A 280 20.18 -15.17 1.52
N ILE A 281 19.80 -15.16 2.79
CA ILE A 281 19.12 -16.29 3.41
C ILE A 281 17.67 -15.95 3.68
N GLU A 282 16.77 -16.88 3.40
CA GLU A 282 15.35 -16.70 3.67
C GLU A 282 14.98 -17.17 5.07
N LEU A 283 15.56 -18.28 5.55
CA LEU A 283 15.42 -18.71 6.95
C LEU A 283 16.69 -18.41 7.72
N GLU A 284 16.57 -17.67 8.81
CA GLU A 284 17.68 -17.46 9.74
C GLU A 284 18.25 -18.81 10.20
N GLU A 285 19.57 -18.98 10.18
CA GLU A 285 20.20 -20.30 10.35
C GLU A 285 19.94 -20.92 11.72
N THR A 286 19.89 -20.11 12.78
CA THR A 286 19.56 -20.56 14.14
C THR A 286 18.13 -21.08 14.21
N LYS A 287 17.17 -20.35 13.61
CA LYS A 287 15.78 -20.78 13.48
C LYS A 287 15.65 -22.04 12.62
N ALA A 288 16.35 -22.11 11.48
CA ALA A 288 16.34 -23.26 10.60
C ALA A 288 16.79 -24.54 11.32
N LYS A 289 17.87 -24.47 12.11
CA LYS A 289 18.35 -25.59 12.94
C LYS A 289 17.29 -26.06 13.95
N LYS A 290 16.65 -25.12 14.66
CA LYS A 290 15.58 -25.41 15.61
C LYS A 290 14.37 -26.06 14.92
N LEU A 291 13.91 -25.50 13.81
CA LEU A 291 12.76 -26.01 13.05
C LEU A 291 13.03 -27.40 12.45
N LEU A 292 14.28 -27.69 12.06
CA LEU A 292 14.69 -29.03 11.62
C LEU A 292 14.62 -30.04 12.77
N GLN A 293 15.12 -29.69 13.96
CA GLN A 293 15.08 -30.55 15.16
C GLN A 293 13.64 -30.84 15.60
N GLU A 294 12.75 -29.85 15.50
CA GLU A 294 11.31 -30.01 15.77
C GLU A 294 10.58 -30.78 14.65
N GLY A 295 11.25 -31.05 13.53
CA GLY A 295 10.66 -31.66 12.34
C GLY A 295 9.56 -30.81 11.70
N LYS A 296 9.59 -29.49 11.90
CA LYS A 296 8.66 -28.53 11.27
C LYS A 296 9.08 -28.18 9.84
N VAL A 297 10.36 -28.30 9.53
CA VAL A 297 10.90 -28.18 8.17
C VAL A 297 11.76 -29.39 7.83
N THR A 298 11.95 -29.65 6.54
CA THR A 298 12.88 -30.66 6.00
C THR A 298 13.89 -29.98 5.08
N GLU A 299 15.10 -30.52 5.00
CA GLU A 299 16.10 -30.07 4.02
C GLU A 299 15.89 -30.85 2.71
N VAL A 300 15.55 -30.14 1.64
CA VAL A 300 15.20 -30.70 0.32
C VAL A 300 16.22 -30.33 -0.76
N THR A 301 17.42 -29.90 -0.34
CA THR A 301 18.50 -29.42 -1.22
C THR A 301 18.81 -30.38 -2.37
N ASN A 302 18.73 -31.70 -2.15
CA ASN A 302 19.09 -32.72 -3.14
C ASN A 302 17.91 -33.22 -3.99
N GLU A 303 16.70 -32.69 -3.79
CA GLU A 303 15.50 -33.06 -4.55
C GLU A 303 15.36 -32.20 -5.82
N GLU A 304 14.73 -32.72 -6.87
CA GLU A 304 14.37 -31.92 -8.04
C GLU A 304 13.18 -30.99 -7.72
N PRO A 305 13.18 -29.70 -8.13
CA PRO A 305 14.15 -29.04 -9.02
C PRO A 305 15.29 -28.30 -8.30
N TYR A 306 15.50 -28.55 -7.00
CA TYR A 306 16.41 -27.77 -6.15
C TYR A 306 17.88 -28.19 -6.24
N LYS A 307 18.15 -29.43 -6.65
CA LYS A 307 19.49 -30.03 -6.74
C LYS A 307 20.51 -29.19 -7.51
N THR A 308 20.06 -28.42 -8.50
CA THR A 308 20.89 -27.58 -9.37
C THR A 308 20.89 -26.10 -8.98
N LEU A 309 20.12 -25.73 -7.95
CA LEU A 309 19.95 -24.34 -7.52
C LEU A 309 21.21 -23.85 -6.80
N SER A 310 21.81 -22.78 -7.32
CA SER A 310 23.01 -22.18 -6.75
C SER A 310 22.99 -20.66 -6.86
N ASP A 311 23.76 -19.99 -6.01
CA ASP A 311 24.06 -18.55 -6.13
C ASP A 311 25.55 -18.39 -6.41
N ASN A 312 25.89 -17.86 -7.58
CA ASN A 312 27.27 -17.74 -8.08
C ASN A 312 28.08 -19.07 -7.99
N GLY A 313 27.44 -20.19 -8.33
CA GLY A 313 28.07 -21.52 -8.30
C GLY A 313 28.18 -22.15 -6.91
N LYS A 314 27.78 -21.45 -5.84
CA LYS A 314 27.70 -22.03 -4.49
C LYS A 314 26.31 -22.63 -4.26
N ILE A 315 26.26 -23.92 -4.02
CA ILE A 315 25.06 -24.63 -3.57
C ILE A 315 24.79 -24.21 -2.12
N GLY A 316 23.58 -23.74 -1.84
CA GLY A 316 23.14 -23.44 -0.48
C GLY A 316 22.12 -24.46 0.02
N LYS A 317 21.43 -24.14 1.12
CA LYS A 317 20.45 -25.05 1.73
C LYS A 317 19.04 -24.67 1.34
N ILE A 318 18.22 -25.66 1.00
CA ILE A 318 16.82 -25.48 0.68
C ILE A 318 15.98 -26.17 1.74
N TYR A 319 15.10 -25.41 2.36
CA TYR A 319 14.18 -25.92 3.38
C TYR A 319 12.76 -25.93 2.84
N LYS A 320 11.97 -26.93 3.23
CA LYS A 320 10.54 -27.02 2.93
C LYS A 320 9.77 -27.24 4.24
N ILE A 321 8.62 -26.60 4.40
CA ILE A 321 7.71 -26.90 5.51
C ILE A 321 7.28 -28.36 5.41
N ALA A 322 7.42 -29.10 6.51
CA ALA A 322 7.05 -30.51 6.56
C ALA A 322 5.55 -30.67 6.33
N GLU A 323 5.13 -31.71 5.61
CA GLU A 323 3.73 -31.91 5.19
C GLU A 323 2.74 -32.03 6.36
N LYS A 324 3.23 -32.49 7.53
CA LYS A 324 2.46 -32.57 8.77
C LYS A 324 2.13 -31.20 9.39
N VAL A 325 2.88 -30.16 9.02
CA VAL A 325 2.69 -28.81 9.57
C VAL A 325 1.55 -28.12 8.82
N LYS A 326 0.60 -27.60 9.59
CA LYS A 326 -0.52 -26.82 9.07
C LYS A 326 -0.31 -25.33 9.37
N PRO A 327 -0.84 -24.43 8.51
CA PRO A 327 -1.50 -24.71 7.23
C PRO A 327 -0.51 -25.08 6.12
N THR A 328 -0.92 -26.01 5.24
CA THR A 328 -0.10 -26.44 4.08
C THR A 328 0.01 -25.33 3.02
N PRO A 329 0.94 -25.43 2.04
CA PRO A 329 0.97 -24.51 0.89
C PRO A 329 -0.39 -24.37 0.17
N LYS A 330 -1.13 -25.48 0.02
CA LYS A 330 -2.48 -25.50 -0.55
C LYS A 330 -3.49 -24.74 0.31
N ASP A 331 -3.43 -24.91 1.62
CA ASP A 331 -4.29 -24.17 2.57
C ASP A 331 -3.96 -22.67 2.54
N ARG A 332 -2.67 -22.30 2.54
CA ARG A 332 -2.17 -20.91 2.45
C ARG A 332 -2.65 -20.23 1.17
N ALA A 333 -2.45 -20.86 0.01
CA ALA A 333 -2.88 -20.34 -1.28
C ALA A 333 -4.41 -20.21 -1.36
N SER A 334 -5.14 -21.24 -0.93
CA SER A 334 -6.61 -21.22 -0.95
C SER A 334 -7.18 -20.13 -0.05
N ALA A 335 -6.65 -19.99 1.17
CA ALA A 335 -7.09 -18.95 2.10
C ALA A 335 -6.80 -17.54 1.56
N LEU A 336 -5.62 -17.33 0.96
CA LEU A 336 -5.25 -16.06 0.34
C LEU A 336 -6.21 -15.66 -0.79
N LEU A 337 -6.53 -16.58 -1.70
CA LEU A 337 -7.41 -16.30 -2.83
C LEU A 337 -8.86 -16.08 -2.36
N LYS A 338 -9.33 -16.82 -1.35
CA LYS A 338 -10.63 -16.57 -0.71
C LYS A 338 -10.68 -15.19 -0.04
N ALA A 339 -9.64 -14.82 0.70
CA ALA A 339 -9.52 -13.50 1.32
C ALA A 339 -9.52 -12.37 0.27
N LEU A 340 -8.89 -12.59 -0.89
CA LEU A 340 -8.95 -11.65 -2.00
C LEU A 340 -10.39 -11.46 -2.52
N ALA A 341 -11.18 -12.52 -2.63
CA ALA A 341 -12.57 -12.42 -3.09
C ALA A 341 -13.51 -11.66 -2.14
N VAL A 342 -13.14 -11.52 -0.85
CA VAL A 342 -13.87 -10.77 0.17
C VAL A 342 -13.05 -9.61 0.75
N LEU A 343 -12.15 -9.04 -0.06
CA LEU A 343 -11.19 -8.03 0.36
C LEU A 343 -11.83 -6.89 1.17
N ARG A 344 -11.24 -6.58 2.33
CA ARG A 344 -11.62 -5.45 3.20
C ARG A 344 -10.46 -4.49 3.35
N GLY A 345 -10.73 -3.19 3.28
CA GLY A 345 -9.69 -2.18 3.40
C GLY A 345 -10.16 -0.81 2.92
N GLY A 346 -9.23 -0.02 2.37
CA GLY A 346 -9.46 1.38 2.00
C GLY A 346 -8.99 2.36 3.07
N ALA A 347 -9.08 3.64 2.75
CA ALA A 347 -8.80 4.74 3.66
C ALA A 347 -10.11 5.48 3.97
N LYS A 348 -10.14 6.26 5.05
CA LYS A 348 -11.30 7.08 5.43
C LYS A 348 -12.64 6.30 5.42
N GLN A 349 -12.63 5.04 5.85
CA GLN A 349 -13.81 4.17 5.80
C GLN A 349 -15.01 4.71 6.60
N ALA A 350 -14.78 5.42 7.70
CA ALA A 350 -15.86 6.10 8.43
C ALA A 350 -16.59 7.18 7.61
N GLN A 351 -15.90 7.80 6.64
CA GLN A 351 -16.47 8.82 5.76
C GLN A 351 -17.07 8.20 4.49
N PHE A 352 -16.40 7.22 3.88
CA PHE A 352 -16.74 6.73 2.54
C PHE A 352 -17.35 5.34 2.48
N GLY A 353 -17.13 4.47 3.49
CA GLY A 353 -17.69 3.12 3.52
C GLY A 353 -17.44 2.27 2.27
N THR A 354 -16.35 2.53 1.53
CA THR A 354 -16.17 1.96 0.19
C THR A 354 -15.94 0.45 0.25
N ASP A 355 -16.79 -0.31 -0.45
CA ASP A 355 -16.64 -1.75 -0.66
C ASP A 355 -15.53 -2.03 -1.70
N VAL A 356 -14.43 -2.63 -1.24
CA VAL A 356 -13.28 -2.99 -2.09
C VAL A 356 -13.27 -4.47 -2.50
N SER A 357 -14.35 -5.22 -2.24
CA SER A 357 -14.44 -6.61 -2.68
C SER A 357 -14.50 -6.70 -4.22
N PRO A 358 -13.77 -7.64 -4.84
CA PRO A 358 -13.82 -7.86 -6.28
C PRO A 358 -15.24 -8.08 -6.80
N LYS A 359 -15.59 -7.31 -7.82
CA LYS A 359 -16.80 -7.51 -8.63
C LYS A 359 -16.54 -8.43 -9.82
N VAL A 360 -15.28 -8.52 -10.24
CA VAL A 360 -14.77 -9.49 -11.19
C VAL A 360 -13.48 -10.09 -10.65
N LEU A 361 -13.29 -11.40 -10.80
CA LEU A 361 -12.04 -12.10 -10.51
C LEU A 361 -11.79 -13.13 -11.60
N ILE A 362 -10.68 -12.98 -12.33
CA ILE A 362 -10.22 -13.91 -13.36
C ILE A 362 -8.92 -14.53 -12.88
N LEU A 363 -8.81 -15.86 -12.85
CA LEU A 363 -7.57 -16.52 -12.46
C LEU A 363 -7.38 -17.89 -13.12
N ALA A 364 -6.12 -18.32 -13.22
CA ALA A 364 -5.74 -19.65 -13.68
C ALA A 364 -4.41 -20.10 -13.03
N GLY A 365 -4.20 -21.41 -12.96
CA GLY A 365 -2.91 -22.01 -12.65
C GLY A 365 -2.03 -22.09 -13.89
N LEU A 366 -0.78 -21.66 -13.76
CA LEU A 366 0.21 -21.58 -14.84
C LEU A 366 1.50 -22.33 -14.46
N THR A 367 2.28 -22.69 -15.48
CA THR A 367 3.66 -23.18 -15.35
C THR A 367 4.71 -22.06 -15.38
N CYS A 368 4.32 -20.80 -15.62
CA CYS A 368 5.22 -19.65 -15.66
C CYS A 368 4.75 -18.51 -14.75
N GLY A 369 5.69 -17.62 -14.38
CA GLY A 369 5.45 -16.48 -13.50
C GLY A 369 4.99 -15.20 -14.21
N ASN A 370 4.61 -15.27 -15.49
CA ASN A 370 4.11 -14.11 -16.22
C ASN A 370 2.71 -13.75 -15.71
N PRO A 371 2.46 -12.49 -15.30
CA PRO A 371 1.11 -12.03 -14.96
C PRO A 371 0.32 -11.74 -16.25
N ILE A 372 -0.34 -12.74 -16.85
CA ILE A 372 -0.85 -12.65 -18.23
C ILE A 372 -2.15 -11.87 -18.41
N PHE A 373 -2.98 -11.73 -17.37
CA PHE A 373 -4.32 -11.14 -17.46
C PHE A 373 -4.32 -9.60 -17.37
N ASN A 374 -3.54 -8.94 -18.21
CA ASN A 374 -3.45 -7.47 -18.26
C ASN A 374 -4.47 -6.88 -19.22
N HIS A 375 -4.85 -5.62 -18.98
CA HIS A 375 -5.67 -4.82 -19.90
C HIS A 375 -6.93 -5.55 -20.39
N LEU A 376 -7.66 -6.25 -19.53
CA LEU A 376 -8.84 -7.02 -19.92
C LEU A 376 -10.13 -6.19 -19.91
N PHE A 377 -10.12 -5.03 -19.28
CA PHE A 377 -11.32 -4.22 -19.10
C PHE A 377 -11.20 -2.88 -19.82
N LYS A 378 -12.35 -2.32 -20.17
CA LYS A 378 -12.53 -0.93 -20.56
C LYS A 378 -13.77 -0.38 -19.87
N ASP A 379 -13.85 0.92 -19.73
CA ASP A 379 -15.03 1.62 -19.20
C ASP A 379 -15.55 2.56 -20.29
N ASP A 380 -16.83 2.39 -20.67
CA ASP A 380 -17.48 3.17 -21.72
C ASP A 380 -18.39 4.29 -21.16
N GLN A 381 -18.18 4.68 -19.89
CA GLN A 381 -18.97 5.64 -19.11
C GLN A 381 -20.33 5.12 -18.62
N GLU A 382 -20.93 4.13 -19.31
CA GLU A 382 -22.15 3.45 -18.85
C GLU A 382 -21.83 2.25 -17.96
N GLY A 383 -20.65 1.63 -18.14
CA GLY A 383 -20.15 0.63 -17.22
C GLY A 383 -18.88 -0.07 -17.72
N PRO A 384 -18.32 -0.97 -16.88
CA PRO A 384 -17.16 -1.75 -17.26
C PRO A 384 -17.56 -2.87 -18.23
N ILE A 385 -16.72 -3.08 -19.25
CA ILE A 385 -16.84 -4.13 -20.26
C ILE A 385 -15.59 -5.01 -20.20
N LEU A 386 -15.79 -6.35 -20.20
CA LEU A 386 -14.70 -7.30 -20.42
C LEU A 386 -14.43 -7.44 -21.92
N LYS A 387 -13.18 -7.27 -22.34
CA LYS A 387 -12.73 -7.49 -23.72
C LYS A 387 -12.57 -9.00 -23.99
N ILE A 388 -13.67 -9.67 -24.33
CA ILE A 388 -13.74 -11.12 -24.52
C ILE A 388 -12.71 -11.62 -25.54
N GLU A 389 -12.57 -10.94 -26.68
CA GLU A 389 -11.61 -11.37 -27.70
C GLU A 389 -10.15 -11.23 -27.25
N THR A 390 -9.82 -10.19 -26.47
CA THR A 390 -8.50 -10.05 -25.84
C THR A 390 -8.26 -11.17 -24.82
N LEU A 391 -9.28 -11.57 -24.03
CA LEU A 391 -9.17 -12.70 -23.12
C LEU A 391 -8.89 -14.00 -23.89
N LYS A 392 -9.64 -14.27 -24.97
CA LYS A 392 -9.41 -15.47 -25.81
C LYS A 392 -8.03 -15.46 -26.46
N GLU A 393 -7.55 -14.30 -26.91
CA GLU A 393 -6.19 -14.13 -27.45
C GLU A 393 -5.12 -14.50 -26.41
N ILE A 394 -5.21 -13.94 -25.20
CA ILE A 394 -4.29 -14.27 -24.10
C ILE A 394 -4.33 -15.77 -23.78
N ILE A 395 -5.52 -16.38 -23.77
CA ILE A 395 -5.65 -17.82 -23.53
C ILE A 395 -4.97 -18.64 -24.63
N ARG A 396 -5.09 -18.24 -25.91
CA ARG A 396 -4.42 -18.91 -27.03
C ARG A 396 -2.91 -18.80 -26.92
N ASP A 397 -2.40 -17.60 -26.67
CA ASP A 397 -0.95 -17.32 -26.59
C ASP A 397 -0.26 -18.07 -25.44
N TYR A 398 -1.00 -18.38 -24.38
CA TYR A 398 -0.48 -19.06 -23.19
C TYR A 398 -1.07 -20.47 -22.99
N ALA A 399 -1.71 -21.07 -24.01
CA ALA A 399 -2.39 -22.36 -23.88
C ALA A 399 -1.45 -23.51 -23.50
N ASP A 400 -0.16 -23.41 -23.82
CA ASP A 400 0.85 -24.37 -23.39
C ASP A 400 1.28 -24.15 -21.92
N ARG A 401 1.02 -22.99 -21.34
CA ARG A 401 1.43 -22.62 -19.98
C ARG A 401 0.29 -22.64 -18.97
N ILE A 402 -0.94 -22.47 -19.41
CA ILE A 402 -2.15 -22.61 -18.59
C ILE A 402 -2.41 -24.11 -18.37
N VAL A 403 -2.57 -24.51 -17.10
CA VAL A 403 -2.73 -25.92 -16.70
C VAL A 403 -4.01 -26.17 -15.89
N THR A 404 -4.85 -25.15 -15.76
CA THR A 404 -6.19 -25.24 -15.18
C THR A 404 -7.18 -24.59 -16.13
N PRO A 405 -8.49 -24.80 -15.96
CA PRO A 405 -9.47 -23.89 -16.55
C PRO A 405 -9.21 -22.45 -16.11
N VAL A 406 -9.57 -21.49 -16.97
CA VAL A 406 -9.63 -20.08 -16.62
C VAL A 406 -10.93 -19.85 -15.87
N LEU A 407 -10.82 -19.54 -14.59
CA LEU A 407 -11.96 -19.25 -13.72
C LEU A 407 -12.33 -17.78 -13.87
N LEU A 408 -13.51 -17.52 -14.42
CA LEU A 408 -14.05 -16.19 -14.70
C LEU A 408 -15.21 -15.89 -13.74
N GLY A 409 -14.90 -15.33 -12.58
CA GLY A 409 -15.87 -14.92 -11.58
C GLY A 409 -16.42 -13.52 -11.86
N ILE A 410 -17.74 -13.36 -12.00
CA ILE A 410 -18.40 -12.06 -12.20
C ILE A 410 -19.57 -11.87 -11.23
N ARG A 411 -19.76 -10.65 -10.70
CA ARG A 411 -21.00 -10.28 -10.00
C ARG A 411 -22.07 -9.92 -11.02
N SER A 412 -23.24 -10.52 -10.90
CA SER A 412 -24.38 -10.19 -11.77
C SER A 412 -24.78 -8.73 -11.67
N GLY A 413 -25.10 -8.14 -12.81
CA GLY A 413 -25.44 -6.73 -13.00
C GLY A 413 -24.23 -5.79 -13.11
N TYR A 414 -22.99 -6.28 -13.00
CA TYR A 414 -21.81 -5.41 -12.95
C TYR A 414 -21.18 -5.12 -14.31
N LEU A 415 -20.99 -6.13 -15.16
CA LEU A 415 -20.39 -5.97 -16.48
C LEU A 415 -21.48 -5.78 -17.54
N LYS A 416 -21.32 -4.79 -18.42
CA LYS A 416 -22.33 -4.46 -19.43
C LYS A 416 -22.56 -5.59 -20.44
N ASN A 417 -21.51 -6.36 -20.78
CA ASN A 417 -21.59 -7.51 -21.68
C ASN A 417 -21.78 -8.86 -20.93
N GLU A 418 -22.44 -8.87 -19.77
CA GLU A 418 -22.65 -10.06 -18.94
C GLU A 418 -23.23 -11.26 -19.72
N SER A 419 -24.21 -11.05 -20.61
CA SER A 419 -24.83 -12.14 -21.38
C SER A 419 -23.82 -12.86 -22.28
N GLU A 420 -22.94 -12.12 -22.95
CA GLU A 420 -21.88 -12.68 -23.78
C GLU A 420 -20.84 -13.41 -22.92
N ILE A 421 -20.54 -12.89 -21.73
CA ILE A 421 -19.61 -13.52 -20.79
C ILE A 421 -20.18 -14.85 -20.29
N LYS A 422 -21.45 -14.89 -19.88
CA LYS A 422 -22.13 -16.12 -19.42
C LYS A 422 -22.15 -17.20 -20.50
N ALA A 423 -22.25 -16.81 -21.78
CA ALA A 423 -22.18 -17.73 -22.90
C ALA A 423 -20.78 -18.38 -23.08
N LEU A 424 -19.73 -17.87 -22.42
CA LEU A 424 -18.41 -18.50 -22.39
C LEU A 424 -18.30 -19.67 -21.41
N ASN A 425 -19.30 -19.91 -20.55
CA ASN A 425 -19.23 -20.99 -19.59
C ASN A 425 -19.06 -22.34 -20.28
N GLU A 426 -18.12 -23.15 -19.82
CA GLU A 426 -17.78 -24.47 -20.36
C GLU A 426 -17.32 -24.45 -21.83
N THR A 427 -17.02 -23.26 -22.37
CA THR A 427 -16.40 -23.15 -23.70
C THR A 427 -14.91 -23.45 -23.63
N ARG A 428 -14.36 -23.98 -24.72
CA ARG A 428 -12.93 -24.25 -24.86
C ARG A 428 -12.31 -23.34 -25.90
N VAL A 429 -11.23 -22.68 -25.51
CA VAL A 429 -10.37 -21.94 -26.43
C VAL A 429 -9.29 -22.91 -26.91
N SER A 430 -9.32 -23.24 -28.20
CA SER A 430 -8.36 -24.15 -28.80
C SER A 430 -7.26 -23.42 -29.57
N ILE A 431 -6.06 -23.98 -29.58
CA ILE A 431 -4.96 -23.59 -30.48
C ILE A 431 -4.31 -24.86 -31.06
N GLY A 432 -3.89 -24.77 -32.33
CA GLY A 432 -3.31 -25.88 -33.08
C GLY A 432 -4.35 -26.87 -33.59
N GLU A 433 -3.87 -27.84 -34.37
CA GLU A 433 -4.67 -28.92 -34.97
C GLU A 433 -4.01 -30.28 -34.70
N GLY A 434 -4.80 -31.35 -34.79
CA GLY A 434 -4.32 -32.73 -34.62
C GLY A 434 -3.67 -32.98 -33.25
N GLU A 435 -2.49 -33.58 -33.24
CA GLU A 435 -1.75 -33.95 -32.03
C GLU A 435 -1.22 -32.74 -31.23
N ASN A 436 -1.16 -31.55 -31.85
CA ASN A 436 -0.72 -30.31 -31.20
C ASN A 436 -1.88 -29.49 -30.63
N LYS A 437 -3.13 -29.98 -30.72
CA LYS A 437 -4.30 -29.28 -30.20
C LYS A 437 -4.18 -29.10 -28.70
N ARG A 438 -4.14 -27.84 -28.26
CA ARG A 438 -4.27 -27.45 -26.85
C ARG A 438 -5.64 -26.84 -26.66
N GLU A 439 -6.30 -27.18 -25.56
CA GLU A 439 -7.58 -26.60 -25.20
C GLU A 439 -7.53 -26.09 -23.77
N VAL A 440 -8.03 -24.87 -23.57
CA VAL A 440 -8.21 -24.29 -22.25
C VAL A 440 -9.69 -23.98 -22.07
N GLU A 441 -10.27 -24.57 -21.03
CA GLU A 441 -11.66 -24.36 -20.65
C GLU A 441 -11.85 -23.03 -19.91
N ILE A 442 -12.99 -22.37 -20.12
CA ILE A 442 -13.43 -21.20 -19.36
C ILE A 442 -14.61 -21.60 -18.49
N LEU A 443 -14.52 -21.36 -17.18
CA LEU A 443 -15.61 -21.60 -16.24
C LEU A 443 -16.10 -20.28 -15.66
N VAL A 444 -17.37 -19.95 -15.90
CA VAL A 444 -17.98 -18.69 -15.47
C VAL A 444 -18.74 -18.93 -14.18
N THR A 445 -18.41 -18.16 -13.14
CA THR A 445 -18.94 -18.32 -11.78
C THR A 445 -19.08 -16.96 -11.10
N THR A 446 -19.29 -16.91 -9.79
CA THR A 446 -19.10 -15.69 -8.98
C THR A 446 -17.62 -15.48 -8.59
N PRO A 447 -17.19 -14.26 -8.20
CA PRO A 447 -15.81 -14.03 -7.75
C PRO A 447 -15.40 -14.92 -6.57
N VAL A 448 -16.34 -15.21 -5.65
CA VAL A 448 -16.10 -16.07 -4.49
C VAL A 448 -15.92 -17.52 -4.92
N GLU A 449 -16.78 -18.03 -5.79
CA GLU A 449 -16.67 -19.40 -6.32
C GLU A 449 -15.39 -19.58 -7.15
N ALA A 450 -15.01 -18.61 -7.97
CA ALA A 450 -13.74 -18.66 -8.72
C ALA A 450 -12.53 -18.81 -7.76
N ALA A 451 -12.50 -18.03 -6.67
CA ALA A 451 -11.46 -18.13 -5.65
C ALA A 451 -11.50 -19.46 -4.85
N GLN A 452 -12.67 -20.08 -4.72
CA GLN A 452 -12.81 -21.38 -4.05
C GLN A 452 -12.40 -22.53 -4.97
N ASN A 453 -12.87 -22.51 -6.23
CA ASN A 453 -12.70 -23.58 -7.20
C ASN A 453 -11.25 -23.80 -7.58
N ILE A 454 -10.40 -22.76 -7.59
CA ILE A 454 -8.98 -22.92 -7.88
C ILE A 454 -8.29 -23.96 -6.96
N LYS A 455 -8.77 -24.13 -5.73
CA LYS A 455 -8.25 -25.11 -4.76
C LYS A 455 -8.24 -26.53 -5.32
N GLN A 456 -9.21 -26.89 -6.16
CA GLN A 456 -9.31 -28.26 -6.71
C GLN A 456 -8.19 -28.61 -7.67
N TYR A 457 -7.56 -27.59 -8.27
CA TYR A 457 -6.45 -27.77 -9.20
C TYR A 457 -5.07 -27.63 -8.54
N LEU A 458 -5.00 -27.11 -7.30
CA LEU A 458 -3.73 -26.97 -6.60
C LEU A 458 -3.16 -28.35 -6.18
N PRO A 459 -1.84 -28.60 -6.39
CA PRO A 459 -1.16 -29.80 -5.95
C PRO A 459 -1.31 -30.09 -4.45
#